data_AF-A0A346R8D2-F1
#
_entry.id   AF-A0A346R8D2-F1
#
_cell.length_a   1.000
_cell.length_b   1.000
_cell.length_c   1.000
_cell.angle_alpha   90.00
_cell.angle_beta   90.00
_cell.angle_gamma   90.00
#
_symmetry.space_group_name_H-M   'P 1'
#
loop_
_entity.id
_entity.type
_entity.pdbx_description
1 polymer ?
#
loop_
_entity_poly.entity_id
_entity_poly.type
_entity_poly.pdbx_seq_one_letter_code
_entity_poly.pdbx_strand_id
1 'polypeptide(L)'
;MGGDGARIGLTANSFSSVSLNPPLVLWSLAQYSPNLAVFQNASHFAINVLGVDQADVAMQFAKPVEDRFRGIATETGLGGAPLIRDAVARFQCRNEDRYYGGDHVIFLGAVEAYDTQAREPLVFCGGAFGSFAKSV
;
A
#
# COMPACT_ATOMS: atom_id res chain seq x y z
N MET A 1 -6.40 8.25 6.88
CA MET A 1 -6.44 7.87 8.31
C MET A 1 -7.81 7.32 8.66
N GLY A 2 -7.96 6.59 9.77
CA GLY A 2 -9.26 6.25 10.35
C GLY A 2 -10.03 7.49 10.81
N GLY A 3 -11.33 7.33 11.11
CA GLY A 3 -12.21 8.44 11.49
C GLY A 3 -11.82 9.17 12.78
N ASP A 4 -10.98 8.55 13.61
CA ASP A 4 -10.38 9.07 14.84
C ASP A 4 -8.94 9.60 14.65
N GLY A 5 -8.43 9.63 13.41
CA GLY A 5 -7.04 9.95 13.12
C GLY A 5 -6.07 8.77 13.30
N ALA A 6 -6.56 7.55 13.54
CA ALA A 6 -5.70 6.38 13.62
C ALA A 6 -5.01 6.10 12.27
N ARG A 7 -3.72 5.73 12.33
CA ARG A 7 -2.98 5.26 11.15
C ARG A 7 -3.36 3.81 10.88
N ILE A 8 -3.89 3.56 9.68
CA ILE A 8 -4.28 2.22 9.22
C ILE A 8 -3.42 1.86 8.01
N GLY A 9 -2.94 0.63 7.97
CA GLY A 9 -2.16 0.09 6.87
C GLY A 9 -2.14 -1.42 6.90
N LEU A 10 -1.89 -2.03 5.74
CA LEU A 10 -1.77 -3.49 5.59
C LEU A 10 -0.83 -3.81 4.43
N THR A 11 -0.27 -5.02 4.45
CA THR A 11 0.50 -5.54 3.32
C THR A 11 -0.44 -6.10 2.27
N ALA A 12 -0.27 -5.66 1.03
CA ALA A 12 -0.99 -6.16 -0.13
C ALA A 12 0.00 -6.46 -1.26
N ASN A 13 -0.24 -7.54 -1.99
CA ASN A 13 0.51 -7.91 -3.20
C ASN A 13 -0.39 -8.00 -4.45
N SER A 14 -1.64 -7.52 -4.35
CA SER A 14 -2.61 -7.41 -5.44
C SER A 14 -2.49 -6.11 -6.24
N PHE A 15 -1.47 -5.29 -5.94
CA PHE A 15 -1.23 -4.00 -6.57
C PHE A 15 -0.89 -4.14 -8.07
N SER A 16 -1.39 -3.21 -8.88
CA SER A 16 -0.99 -3.08 -10.28
C SER A 16 -1.14 -1.64 -10.80
N SER A 17 -0.33 -1.25 -11.78
CA SER A 17 -0.53 -0.04 -12.57
C SER A 17 -1.68 -0.23 -13.57
N VAL A 18 -2.52 0.78 -13.76
CA VAL A 18 -3.70 0.73 -14.63
C VAL A 18 -3.55 1.63 -15.86
N SER A 19 -3.17 2.89 -15.66
CA SER A 19 -3.10 3.89 -16.72
C SER A 19 -2.00 4.92 -16.45
N LEU A 20 -1.44 5.50 -17.51
CA LEU A 20 -0.51 6.63 -17.42
C LEU A 20 -1.20 7.99 -17.61
N ASN A 21 -2.32 8.04 -18.35
CA ASN A 21 -3.08 9.27 -18.57
C ASN A 21 -4.60 8.99 -18.63
N PRO A 22 -5.38 9.31 -17.57
CA PRO A 22 -4.89 9.81 -16.27
C PRO A 22 -4.06 8.74 -15.54
N PRO A 23 -3.15 9.12 -14.63
CA PRO A 23 -2.30 8.17 -13.91
C PRO A 23 -3.14 7.40 -12.87
N LEU A 24 -3.32 6.10 -13.08
CA LEU A 24 -4.16 5.23 -12.27
C LEU A 24 -3.42 3.99 -11.79
N VAL A 25 -3.71 3.58 -10.56
CA VAL A 25 -3.28 2.30 -9.96
C VAL A 25 -4.47 1.58 -9.35
N LEU A 26 -4.34 0.27 -9.14
CA LEU A 26 -5.31 -0.52 -8.40
C LEU A 26 -4.66 -1.41 -7.34
N TRP A 27 -5.47 -1.82 -6.37
CA TRP A 27 -5.17 -2.89 -5.43
C TRP A 27 -6.50 -3.46 -4.89
N SER A 28 -6.45 -4.62 -4.25
CA SER A 28 -7.66 -5.31 -3.77
C SER A 28 -7.59 -5.60 -2.27
N LEU A 29 -8.73 -5.45 -1.59
CA LEU A 29 -8.91 -5.76 -0.16
C LEU A 29 -10.08 -6.72 0.04
N ALA A 30 -9.89 -7.74 0.87
CA ALA A 30 -10.95 -8.68 1.22
C ALA A 30 -12.15 -7.98 1.88
N GLN A 31 -13.37 -8.38 1.51
CA GLN A 31 -14.60 -7.80 2.04
C GLN A 31 -14.76 -8.00 3.56
N TYR A 32 -14.19 -9.09 4.11
CA TYR A 32 -14.21 -9.37 5.55
C TYR A 32 -13.10 -8.66 6.32
N SER A 33 -12.28 -7.83 5.67
CA SER A 33 -11.23 -7.08 6.35
C SER A 33 -11.82 -6.09 7.37
N PRO A 34 -11.33 -6.05 8.61
CA PRO A 34 -11.78 -5.06 9.59
C PRO A 34 -11.46 -3.62 9.16
N ASN A 35 -10.52 -3.45 8.21
CA ASN A 35 -10.10 -2.15 7.70
C ASN A 35 -10.92 -1.68 6.47
N LEU A 36 -11.87 -2.49 5.97
CA LEU A 36 -12.60 -2.18 4.73
C LEU A 36 -13.28 -0.81 4.80
N ALA A 37 -14.03 -0.56 5.87
CA ALA A 37 -14.75 0.69 6.06
C ALA A 37 -13.80 1.90 6.08
N VAL A 38 -12.58 1.75 6.60
CA VAL A 38 -11.59 2.84 6.61
C VAL A 38 -11.18 3.19 5.18
N PHE A 39 -10.80 2.20 4.36
CA PHE A 39 -10.39 2.45 2.99
C PHE A 39 -11.54 2.88 2.07
N GLN A 40 -12.76 2.40 2.33
CA GLN A 40 -13.96 2.86 1.60
C GLN A 40 -14.33 4.31 1.91
N ASN A 41 -14.06 4.80 3.11
CA ASN A 41 -14.41 6.18 3.49
C ASN A 41 -13.23 7.16 3.37
N ALA A 42 -11.99 6.67 3.23
CA ALA A 42 -10.83 7.51 3.06
C ALA A 42 -10.84 8.22 1.69
N SER A 43 -10.62 9.54 1.71
CA SER A 43 -10.44 10.35 0.50
C SER A 43 -9.13 10.03 -0.22
N HIS A 44 -8.08 9.69 0.53
CA HIS A 44 -6.76 9.36 0.00
C HIS A 44 -6.17 8.13 0.68
N PHE A 45 -5.31 7.44 -0.05
CA PHE A 45 -4.47 6.37 0.45
C PHE A 45 -3.07 6.47 -0.15
N ALA A 46 -2.10 5.80 0.47
CA ALA A 46 -0.75 5.69 -0.06
C ALA A 46 -0.39 4.23 -0.35
N ILE A 47 0.29 3.99 -1.48
CA ILE A 47 0.94 2.72 -1.79
C ILE A 47 2.43 2.88 -1.51
N ASN A 48 2.98 2.04 -0.65
CA ASN A 48 4.41 2.01 -0.33
C ASN A 48 5.01 0.71 -0.88
N VAL A 49 5.85 0.80 -1.90
CA VAL A 49 6.58 -0.34 -2.48
C VAL A 49 7.84 -0.56 -1.64
N LEU A 50 7.90 -1.70 -0.96
CA LEU A 50 8.94 -1.97 0.04
C LEU A 50 10.25 -2.44 -0.58
N GLY A 51 11.36 -2.08 0.06
CA GLY A 51 12.70 -2.59 -0.25
C GLY A 51 12.95 -3.98 0.32
N VAL A 52 13.93 -4.70 -0.25
CA VAL A 52 14.32 -6.05 0.20
C VAL A 52 14.66 -6.11 1.69
N ASP A 53 15.19 -5.02 2.24
CA ASP A 53 15.54 -4.83 3.65
C ASP A 53 14.35 -4.51 4.55
N GLN A 54 13.14 -4.36 4.00
CA GLN A 54 11.89 -4.04 4.72
C GLN A 54 10.93 -5.24 4.80
N ALA A 55 11.45 -6.47 4.73
CA ALA A 55 10.65 -7.69 4.84
C ALA A 55 9.94 -7.83 6.20
N ASP A 56 10.57 -7.33 7.26
CA ASP A 56 10.01 -7.22 8.60
C ASP A 56 8.81 -6.26 8.65
N VAL A 57 8.89 -5.12 7.97
CA VAL A 57 7.78 -4.18 7.78
C VAL A 57 6.63 -4.89 7.05
N ALA A 58 6.91 -5.58 5.95
CA ALA A 58 5.89 -6.35 5.22
C ALA A 58 5.19 -7.38 6.13
N MET A 59 5.95 -8.10 6.97
CA MET A 59 5.37 -9.07 7.91
C MET A 59 4.56 -8.41 9.04
N GLN A 60 5.02 -7.28 9.57
CA GLN A 60 4.31 -6.54 10.61
C GLN A 60 2.94 -6.09 10.13
N PHE A 61 2.86 -5.58 8.89
CA PHE A 61 1.61 -5.12 8.29
C PHE A 61 0.70 -6.25 7.77
N ALA A 62 1.21 -7.48 7.64
CA ALA A 62 0.43 -8.66 7.28
C ALA A 62 -0.23 -9.36 8.49
N LYS A 63 0.26 -9.11 9.71
CA LYS A 63 -0.22 -9.77 10.94
C LYS A 63 -1.31 -8.97 11.67
N PRO A 64 -2.14 -9.64 12.49
CA PRO A 64 -3.01 -8.96 13.45
C PRO A 64 -2.17 -8.51 14.66
N VAL A 65 -1.56 -7.33 14.56
CA VAL A 65 -0.86 -6.66 15.67
C VAL A 65 -1.61 -5.41 16.07
N GLU A 66 -1.52 -5.04 17.36
CA GLU A 66 -2.24 -3.90 17.95
C GLU A 66 -1.84 -2.56 17.31
N ASP A 67 -0.54 -2.29 17.16
CA ASP A 67 -0.02 -1.11 16.46
C ASP A 67 0.97 -1.52 15.36
N ARG A 68 0.50 -1.49 14.11
CA ARG A 68 1.30 -1.80 12.92
C ARG A 68 2.35 -0.74 12.60
N PHE A 69 2.22 0.47 13.13
CA PHE A 69 3.15 1.56 12.89
C PHE A 69 4.19 1.71 14.00
N ARG A 70 4.14 0.87 15.03
CA ARG A 70 5.13 0.88 16.12
C ARG A 70 6.53 0.64 15.56
N GLY A 71 7.44 1.58 15.82
CA GLY A 71 8.83 1.52 15.36
C GLY A 71 9.01 1.81 13.87
N ILE A 72 7.95 2.17 13.13
CA ILE A 72 8.01 2.44 11.70
C ILE A 72 8.11 3.94 11.48
N ALA A 73 9.20 4.39 10.87
CA ALA A 73 9.38 5.79 10.53
C ALA A 73 8.48 6.16 9.35
N THR A 74 7.62 7.17 9.55
CA THR A 74 6.68 7.64 8.53
C THR A 74 6.73 9.14 8.32
N GLU A 75 6.37 9.57 7.13
CA GLU A 75 6.01 10.96 6.81
C GLU A 75 4.49 11.06 6.58
N THR A 76 3.96 12.27 6.68
CA THR A 76 2.54 12.54 6.41
C THR A 76 2.36 12.94 4.95
N GLY A 77 1.67 12.10 4.19
CA GLY A 77 1.29 12.38 2.80
C GLY A 77 -0.09 13.04 2.66
N LEU A 78 -0.56 13.13 1.41
CA LEU A 78 -1.86 13.67 1.05
C LEU A 78 -3.00 12.96 1.80
N GLY A 79 -4.01 13.73 2.23
CA GLY A 79 -5.12 13.24 3.06
C GLY A 79 -4.68 12.61 4.39
N GLY A 80 -3.46 12.89 4.86
CA GLY A 80 -2.90 12.31 6.08
C GLY A 80 -2.48 10.85 5.94
N ALA A 81 -2.35 10.32 4.71
CA ALA A 81 -1.90 8.95 4.50
C ALA A 81 -0.43 8.78 4.94
N PRO A 82 -0.09 7.75 5.73
CA PRO A 82 1.29 7.54 6.16
C PRO A 82 2.16 7.03 5.01
N LEU A 83 3.31 7.69 4.83
CA LEU A 83 4.35 7.35 3.87
C LEU A 83 5.48 6.66 4.62
N ILE A 84 5.72 5.38 4.37
CA ILE A 84 6.82 4.63 4.99
C ILE A 84 8.12 5.19 4.43
N ARG A 85 9.02 5.64 5.31
CA ARG A 85 10.34 6.10 4.88
C ARG A 85 11.09 4.96 4.22
N ASP A 86 12.04 5.30 3.35
CA ASP A 86 12.95 4.30 2.80
C ASP A 86 12.27 3.24 1.90
N ALA A 87 10.99 3.44 1.54
CA ALA A 87 10.33 2.65 0.51
C ALA A 87 10.96 2.92 -0.86
N VAL A 88 10.96 1.89 -1.73
CA VAL A 88 11.46 1.95 -3.11
C VAL A 88 10.65 2.94 -3.94
N ALA A 89 9.34 2.96 -3.72
CA ALA A 89 8.43 3.92 -4.33
C ALA A 89 7.26 4.21 -3.41
N ARG A 90 6.75 5.43 -3.47
CA ARG A 90 5.56 5.86 -2.71
C ARG A 90 4.61 6.56 -3.67
N PHE A 91 3.39 6.07 -3.76
CA PHE A 91 2.32 6.68 -4.55
C PHE A 91 1.28 7.25 -3.59
N GLN A 92 0.93 8.51 -3.79
CA GLN A 92 -0.12 9.20 -3.04
C GLN A 92 -1.33 9.32 -3.95
N CYS A 93 -2.42 8.66 -3.57
CA CYS A 93 -3.56 8.45 -4.43
C CYS A 93 -4.82 9.04 -3.81
N ARG A 94 -5.60 9.77 -4.61
CA ARG A 94 -7.00 10.02 -4.33
C ARG A 94 -7.81 8.77 -4.66
N ASN A 95 -8.77 8.45 -3.81
CA ASN A 95 -9.69 7.32 -4.02
C ASN A 95 -10.64 7.67 -5.17
N GLU A 96 -10.53 6.96 -6.30
CA GLU A 96 -11.27 7.29 -7.52
C GLU A 96 -12.57 6.47 -7.62
N ASP A 97 -12.47 5.15 -7.52
CA ASP A 97 -13.63 4.26 -7.63
C ASP A 97 -13.40 2.93 -6.89
N ARG A 98 -14.48 2.17 -6.64
CA ARG A 98 -14.45 0.84 -6.03
C ARG A 98 -15.29 -0.15 -6.80
N TYR A 99 -14.72 -1.32 -7.08
CA TYR A 99 -15.41 -2.40 -7.77
C TYR A 99 -15.47 -3.64 -6.89
N TYR A 100 -16.66 -4.22 -6.72
CA TYR A 100 -16.82 -5.50 -6.04
C TYR A 100 -16.44 -6.64 -7.00
N GLY A 101 -15.42 -7.41 -6.64
CA GLY A 101 -14.87 -8.50 -7.45
C GLY A 101 -14.78 -9.79 -6.64
N GLY A 102 -15.89 -10.51 -6.52
CA GLY A 102 -15.96 -11.73 -5.71
C GLY A 102 -15.89 -11.40 -4.22
N ASP A 103 -14.94 -11.99 -3.51
CA ASP A 103 -14.72 -11.78 -2.07
C ASP A 103 -13.84 -10.56 -1.75
N HIS A 104 -13.45 -9.77 -2.76
CA HIS A 104 -12.65 -8.57 -2.62
C HIS A 104 -13.35 -7.31 -3.17
N VAL A 105 -12.95 -6.16 -2.64
CA VAL A 105 -13.18 -4.84 -3.24
C VAL A 105 -11.88 -4.37 -3.90
N ILE A 106 -11.96 -4.04 -5.18
CA ILE A 106 -10.88 -3.41 -5.95
C ILE A 106 -10.98 -1.92 -5.72
N PHE A 107 -9.89 -1.30 -5.27
CA PHE A 107 -9.76 0.14 -5.13
C PHE A 107 -8.99 0.69 -6.32
N LEU A 108 -9.61 1.60 -7.07
CA LEU A 108 -8.95 2.38 -8.11
C LEU A 108 -8.49 3.71 -7.51
N GLY A 109 -7.21 4.03 -7.66
CA GLY A 109 -6.61 5.27 -7.17
C GLY A 109 -6.06 6.12 -8.29
N ALA A 110 -6.39 7.42 -8.27
CA ALA A 110 -5.75 8.43 -9.09
C ALA A 110 -4.46 8.91 -8.41
N VAL A 111 -3.32 8.73 -9.07
CA VAL A 111 -2.02 9.13 -8.52
C VAL A 111 -1.86 10.65 -8.65
N GLU A 112 -1.72 11.35 -7.53
CA GLU A 112 -1.56 12.81 -7.49
C GLU A 112 -0.12 13.23 -7.21
N ALA A 113 0.64 12.39 -6.49
CA ALA A 113 2.06 12.57 -6.28
C ALA A 113 2.74 11.19 -6.14
N TYR A 114 4.01 11.12 -6.55
CA TYR A 114 4.84 9.95 -6.29
C TYR A 114 6.31 10.33 -6.15
N ASP A 115 7.06 9.47 -5.47
CA ASP A 115 8.52 9.52 -5.43
C ASP A 115 9.11 8.11 -5.46
N THR A 116 10.37 8.02 -5.88
CA THR A 116 11.09 6.75 -5.98
C THR A 116 12.50 6.89 -5.43
N GLN A 117 13.04 5.76 -4.98
CA GLN A 117 14.42 5.62 -4.52
C GLN A 117 15.09 4.49 -5.29
N ALA A 118 16.38 4.66 -5.61
CA ALA A 118 17.17 3.62 -6.25
C ALA A 118 17.52 2.50 -5.25
N ARG A 119 16.58 1.59 -5.02
CA ARG A 119 16.66 0.50 -4.05
C ARG A 119 16.15 -0.81 -4.66
N GLU A 120 16.64 -1.93 -4.15
CA GLU A 120 16.18 -3.26 -4.58
C GLU A 120 14.81 -3.58 -3.99
N PRO A 121 13.80 -3.94 -4.80
CA PRO A 121 12.46 -4.20 -4.32
C PRO A 121 12.34 -5.54 -3.60
N LEU A 122 11.47 -5.58 -2.59
CA LEU A 122 11.02 -6.81 -1.97
C LEU A 122 10.10 -7.57 -2.93
N VAL A 123 10.46 -8.81 -3.23
CA VAL A 123 9.63 -9.71 -4.04
C VAL A 123 8.91 -10.69 -3.13
N PHE A 124 7.64 -10.96 -3.39
CA PHE A 124 6.91 -12.06 -2.76
C PHE A 124 6.46 -13.05 -3.82
N CYS A 125 6.97 -14.28 -3.76
CA CYS A 125 6.68 -15.33 -4.73
C CYS A 125 6.70 -16.69 -4.03
N GLY A 126 5.76 -17.58 -4.38
CA GLY A 126 5.70 -18.93 -3.80
C GLY A 126 5.54 -18.97 -2.28
N GLY A 127 4.98 -17.92 -1.66
CA GLY A 127 4.85 -17.82 -0.20
C GLY A 127 6.11 -17.33 0.52
N ALA A 128 7.16 -16.96 -0.20
CA ALA A 128 8.42 -16.50 0.35
C ALA A 128 8.77 -15.08 -0.10
N PHE A 129 9.49 -14.35 0.77
CA PHE A 129 10.15 -13.12 0.38
C PHE A 129 11.48 -13.40 -0.29
N GLY A 130 11.84 -12.55 -1.25
CA GLY A 130 13.12 -12.58 -1.93
C GLY A 130 13.42 -11.23 -2.57
N SER A 131 14.38 -11.25 -3.48
CA SER A 131 14.82 -10.08 -4.21
C SER A 131 14.67 -10.27 -5.71
N PHE A 132 14.72 -9.18 -6.46
CA PHE A 132 14.64 -9.22 -7.90
C PHE A 132 16.04 -9.39 -8.51
N ALA A 133 16.29 -10.54 -9.12
CA ALA A 133 17.47 -10.75 -9.94
C ALA A 133 17.17 -10.33 -11.38
N LYS A 134 17.92 -9.36 -11.92
CA LYS A 134 17.87 -9.03 -13.34
C LYS A 134 18.31 -10.25 -14.15
N SER A 135 17.42 -10.76 -14.98
CA SER A 135 17.82 -11.60 -16.12
C SER A 135 18.41 -10.68 -17.19
N VAL A 136 19.52 -11.13 -17.77
CA VAL A 136 20.36 -10.46 -18.79
C VAL A 136 19.63 -9.54 -19.77
#